data_AF-A0A392PX22-F1
#
_entry.id   AF-A0A392PX22-F1
#
_cell.length_a   1.000
_cell.length_b   1.000
_cell.length_c   1.000
_cell.angle_alpha   90.00
_cell.angle_beta   90.00
_cell.angle_gamma   90.00
#
_symmetry.space_group_name_H-M   'P 1'
#
loop_
_entity.id
_entity.type
_entity.pdbx_description
1 polymer ?
#
loop_
_entity_poly.entity_id
_entity_poly.type
_entity_poly.pdbx_seq_one_letter_code
_entity_poly.pdbx_strand_id
1 'polypeptide(L)'
;MWVFEETLPNGEKLTDVINKTNENVKYLPGVKLGKNVVADPNLEGAVKDANMLVFVSPHQFMEGICKRLVGKIRTDAEGISLVKGMEVKKEGPCLISTLISNELRINCSVLMGANIANE
;
A
#
# COMPACT_ATOMS: atom_id res chain seq x y z
N MET A 1 1.98 8.17 -1.73
CA MET A 1 1.36 6.88 -2.12
C MET A 1 2.45 6.02 -2.75
N TRP A 2 2.81 4.90 -2.14
CA TRP A 2 3.80 4.01 -2.75
C TRP A 2 3.23 3.36 -4.02
N VAL A 3 4.03 3.35 -5.08
CA VAL A 3 3.71 2.70 -6.35
C VAL A 3 4.92 1.89 -6.76
N PHE A 4 4.76 0.60 -7.05
CA PHE A 4 5.87 -0.17 -7.62
C PHE A 4 6.21 0.41 -9.00
N GLU A 5 7.47 0.80 -9.22
CA GLU A 5 7.85 1.46 -10.46
C GLU A 5 7.77 0.49 -11.64
N GLU A 6 7.03 0.90 -12.66
CA GLU A 6 6.85 0.15 -13.89
C GLU A 6 7.04 1.07 -15.09
N THR A 7 7.65 0.54 -16.15
CA THR A 7 7.74 1.23 -17.43
C THR A 7 6.50 0.90 -18.26
N LEU A 8 5.76 1.94 -18.65
CA LEU A 8 4.61 1.82 -19.54
C LEU A 8 5.04 1.47 -20.98
N PRO A 9 4.13 0.96 -21.84
CA PRO A 9 4.47 0.61 -23.22
C PRO A 9 5.06 1.75 -24.07
N ASN A 10 4.79 3.00 -23.69
CA ASN A 10 5.33 4.20 -24.34
C ASN A 10 6.71 4.63 -23.78
N GLY A 11 7.28 3.88 -22.83
CA GLY A 11 8.58 4.15 -22.21
C GLY A 11 8.55 5.08 -21.00
N GLU A 12 7.40 5.68 -20.67
CA GLU A 12 7.27 6.53 -19.47
C GLU A 12 7.18 5.69 -18.19
N LYS A 13 7.67 6.26 -17.08
CA LYS A 13 7.51 5.67 -15.74
C LYS A 13 6.07 5.87 -15.24
N LEU A 14 5.49 4.84 -14.64
CA LEU A 14 4.12 4.88 -14.13
C LEU A 14 3.95 5.99 -13.07
N THR A 15 4.93 6.16 -12.18
CA THR A 15 4.88 7.20 -11.14
C THR A 15 4.88 8.62 -11.73
N ASP A 16 5.71 8.87 -12.74
CA ASP A 16 5.78 10.15 -13.45
C ASP A 16 4.45 10.47 -14.14
N VAL A 17 3.84 9.48 -14.80
CA VAL A 17 2.52 9.64 -15.44
C VAL A 17 1.42 9.92 -14.42
N ILE A 18 1.39 9.20 -13.29
CA ILE A 18 0.42 9.45 -12.22
C ILE A 18 0.56 10.88 -11.70
N ASN A 19 1.78 11.32 -11.40
CA ASN A 19 2.03 12.66 -10.86
C ASN A 19 1.71 13.78 -11.86
N LYS A 20 1.94 13.55 -13.16
CA LYS A 20 1.65 14.51 -14.23
C LYS A 20 0.15 14.63 -14.54
N THR A 21 -0.57 13.52 -14.50
CA THR A 21 -1.95 13.44 -15.00
C THR A 21 -3.01 13.28 -13.90
N ASN A 22 -2.56 13.11 -12.66
CA ASN A 22 -3.35 12.69 -11.50
C ASN A 22 -4.21 11.45 -11.82
N GLU A 23 -3.65 10.47 -12.51
CA GLU A 23 -4.38 9.28 -12.94
C GLU A 23 -3.48 8.06 -12.98
N ASN A 24 -3.94 6.96 -12.39
CA ASN A 24 -3.28 5.67 -12.56
C ASN A 24 -3.84 4.97 -13.80
N VAL A 25 -3.33 5.38 -14.96
CA VAL A 25 -3.80 4.93 -16.28
C VAL A 25 -3.74 3.41 -16.49
N LYS A 26 -2.94 2.70 -15.70
CA LYS A 26 -2.79 1.24 -15.79
C LYS A 26 -3.80 0.49 -14.92
N TYR A 27 -3.98 0.91 -13.67
CA TYR A 27 -4.74 0.16 -12.68
C TYR A 27 -6.12 0.74 -12.36
N LEU A 28 -6.35 2.02 -12.68
CA LEU A 28 -7.63 2.71 -12.50
C LEU A 28 -7.85 3.75 -13.61
N PRO A 29 -7.98 3.31 -14.88
CA PRO A 29 -8.14 4.22 -16.01
C PRO A 29 -9.46 5.00 -15.94
N GLY A 30 -9.42 6.27 -16.33
CA GLY A 30 -10.59 7.15 -16.39
C GLY A 30 -10.94 7.85 -15.07
N VAL A 31 -10.26 7.53 -13.97
CA VAL A 31 -10.51 8.14 -12.65
C VAL A 31 -9.38 9.08 -12.27
N LYS A 32 -9.70 10.36 -12.07
CA LYS A 32 -8.75 11.34 -11.57
C LYS A 32 -8.57 11.22 -10.05
N LEU A 33 -7.33 10.99 -9.64
CA LEU A 33 -6.88 11.11 -8.27
C LEU A 33 -6.89 12.58 -7.84
N GLY A 34 -6.99 12.82 -6.53
CA GLY A 34 -6.86 14.17 -5.99
C GLY A 34 -5.49 14.79 -6.31
N LYS A 35 -5.44 16.12 -6.50
CA LYS A 35 -4.19 16.85 -6.81
C LYS A 35 -3.13 16.75 -5.71
N ASN A 36 -3.54 16.36 -4.51
CA ASN A 36 -2.70 16.13 -3.33
C ASN A 36 -2.15 14.69 -3.25
N VAL A 37 -2.50 13.81 -4.20
CA VAL A 37 -1.95 12.45 -4.26
C VAL A 37 -0.64 12.48 -5.04
N VAL A 38 0.44 12.10 -4.36
CA VAL A 38 1.78 11.97 -4.94
C VAL A 38 2.17 10.48 -4.99
N ALA A 39 2.48 9.97 -6.18
CA ALA A 39 3.05 8.65 -6.40
C ALA A 39 4.56 8.68 -6.14
N ASP A 40 5.04 7.75 -5.32
CA ASP A 40 6.46 7.61 -4.97
C ASP A 40 6.91 6.16 -5.21
N PRO A 41 7.95 5.92 -6.03
CA PRO A 41 8.47 4.57 -6.24
C PRO A 41 9.28 4.03 -5.05
N ASN A 42 9.76 4.90 -4.18
CA ASN A 42 10.52 4.54 -3.00
C ASN A 42 9.57 4.24 -1.83
N LEU A 43 9.50 2.96 -1.44
CA LEU A 43 8.67 2.53 -0.32
C LEU A 43 9.01 3.24 0.99
N GLU A 44 10.29 3.46 1.28
CA GLU A 44 10.76 4.09 2.53
C GLU A 44 10.46 5.59 2.53
N GLY A 45 10.67 6.25 1.39
CA GLY A 45 10.28 7.65 1.17
C GLY A 45 8.77 7.85 1.34
N ALA A 46 7.96 6.93 0.79
CA ALA A 46 6.51 7.03 0.82
C ALA A 46 5.90 6.87 2.23
N VAL A 47 6.59 6.19 3.15
CA VAL A 47 6.14 6.04 4.54
C VAL A 47 6.82 7.00 5.51
N LYS A 48 7.85 7.72 5.04
CA LYS A 48 8.65 8.59 5.88
C LYS A 48 7.73 9.64 6.50
N ASP A 49 7.81 9.78 7.82
CA ASP A 49 7.04 10.73 8.63
C ASP A 49 5.51 10.52 8.61
N ALA A 50 4.99 9.43 8.01
CA ALA A 50 3.56 9.17 7.97
C ALA A 50 3.00 8.80 9.36
N ASN A 51 2.01 9.56 9.83
CA ASN A 51 1.26 9.24 11.06
C ASN A 51 0.23 8.12 10.85
N MET A 52 -0.25 7.93 9.63
CA MET A 52 -1.24 6.91 9.28
C MET A 52 -0.81 6.15 8.02
N LEU A 53 -0.82 4.82 8.09
CA LEU A 53 -0.45 3.93 7.01
C LEU A 53 -1.66 3.13 6.54
N VAL A 54 -2.02 3.29 5.26
CA VAL A 54 -3.12 2.53 4.62
C VAL A 54 -2.52 1.40 3.79
N PHE A 55 -2.74 0.17 4.22
CA PHE A 55 -2.25 -1.03 3.55
C PHE A 55 -3.34 -1.60 2.64
N VAL A 56 -3.12 -1.54 1.32
CA VAL A 56 -4.09 -1.96 0.28
C VAL A 56 -3.42 -2.72 -0.87
N SER A 57 -2.26 -3.34 -0.62
CA SER A 57 -1.57 -4.18 -1.60
C SER A 57 -2.10 -5.62 -1.59
N PRO A 58 -1.95 -6.40 -2.69
CA PRO A 58 -2.28 -7.82 -2.69
C PRO A 58 -1.62 -8.57 -1.52
N HIS A 59 -2.36 -9.46 -0.86
CA HIS A 59 -1.93 -10.11 0.39
C HIS A 59 -0.57 -10.81 0.29
N GLN A 60 -0.29 -11.46 -0.84
CA GLN A 60 0.97 -12.15 -1.13
C GLN A 60 2.24 -11.29 -1.05
N PHE A 61 2.12 -9.95 -1.10
CA PHE A 61 3.25 -9.03 -0.99
C PHE A 61 3.42 -8.44 0.41
N MET A 62 2.46 -8.64 1.30
CA MET A 62 2.41 -7.95 2.58
C MET A 62 3.56 -8.29 3.50
N GLU A 63 3.97 -9.55 3.58
CA GLU A 63 5.13 -9.94 4.40
C GLU A 63 6.42 -9.27 3.92
N GLY A 64 6.66 -9.24 2.60
CA GLY A 64 7.82 -8.59 2.00
C GLY A 64 7.82 -7.07 2.21
N ILE A 65 6.65 -6.42 2.11
CA ILE A 65 6.48 -5.00 2.40
C ILE A 65 6.80 -4.72 3.88
N CYS A 66 6.21 -5.48 4.81
CA CYS A 66 6.43 -5.28 6.24
C CYS A 66 7.91 -5.43 6.60
N LYS A 67 8.58 -6.49 6.12
CA LYS A 67 10.03 -6.69 6.35
C LYS A 67 10.88 -5.51 5.90
N ARG A 68 10.55 -4.90 4.76
CA ARG A 68 11.28 -3.71 4.26
C ARG A 68 11.05 -2.46 5.11
N LEU A 69 9.92 -2.39 5.82
CA LEU A 69 9.49 -1.24 6.62
C LEU A 69 9.91 -1.32 8.10
N VAL A 70 10.38 -2.47 8.58
CA VAL A 70 10.86 -2.64 9.96
C VAL A 70 11.91 -1.57 10.30
N GLY A 71 11.63 -0.79 11.35
CA GLY A 71 12.51 0.28 11.82
C GLY A 71 12.52 1.56 10.95
N LYS A 72 11.65 1.66 9.95
CA LYS A 72 11.60 2.80 9.00
C LYS A 72 10.31 3.61 9.06
N ILE A 73 9.36 3.18 9.89
CA ILE A 73 8.13 3.91 10.16
C ILE A 73 8.23 4.62 11.50
N ARG A 74 7.37 5.61 11.72
CA ARG A 74 7.24 6.23 13.04
C ARG A 74 6.71 5.21 14.05
N THR A 75 7.20 5.25 15.28
CA THR A 75 6.74 4.35 16.35
C THR A 75 5.34 4.69 16.85
N ASP A 76 4.85 5.91 16.60
CA ASP A 76 3.49 6.38 16.91
C ASP A 76 2.56 6.36 15.70
N ALA A 77 2.97 5.71 14.59
CA ALA A 77 2.11 5.57 13.42
C ALA A 77 0.96 4.59 13.70
N GLU A 78 -0.20 4.88 13.11
CA GLU A 78 -1.38 4.02 13.14
C GLU A 78 -1.59 3.35 11.78
N GLY A 79 -1.93 2.06 11.78
CA GLY A 79 -2.17 1.28 10.57
C GLY A 79 -3.65 1.01 10.31
N ILE A 80 -4.04 0.94 9.04
CA ILE A 80 -5.33 0.37 8.62
C ILE A 80 -5.13 -0.54 7.39
N SER A 81 -5.68 -1.75 7.45
CA SER A 81 -5.60 -2.72 6.36
C SER A 81 -6.94 -2.87 5.63
N LEU A 82 -6.89 -2.73 4.31
CA LEU A 82 -8.00 -3.02 3.37
C LEU A 82 -7.76 -4.34 2.62
N VAL A 83 -6.68 -5.04 2.96
CA VAL A 83 -6.26 -6.27 2.27
C VAL A 83 -7.24 -7.38 2.60
N LYS A 84 -7.92 -7.88 1.57
CA LYS A 84 -8.79 -9.07 1.67
C LYS A 84 -7.94 -10.33 1.42
N GLY A 85 -7.88 -11.20 2.41
CA GLY A 85 -7.09 -12.44 2.37
C GLY A 85 -6.42 -12.74 3.71
N MET A 86 -5.65 -13.82 3.74
CA MET A 86 -4.87 -14.25 4.91
C MET A 86 -3.56 -14.87 4.45
N GLU A 87 -2.56 -14.83 5.33
CA GLU A 87 -1.32 -15.58 5.16
C GLU A 87 -1.50 -16.99 5.73
N VAL A 88 -1.04 -18.02 5.03
CA VAL A 88 -1.09 -19.40 5.53
C VAL A 88 0.27 -19.77 6.07
N LYS A 89 0.42 -19.74 7.40
CA LYS A 89 1.64 -20.14 8.10
C LYS A 89 1.53 -21.59 8.56
N LYS A 90 2.66 -22.18 8.96
CA LYS A 90 2.72 -23.55 9.52
C LYS A 90 1.80 -23.74 10.73
N GLU A 91 1.62 -22.68 11.51
CA GLU A 91 0.79 -22.65 12.72
C GLU A 91 -0.70 -22.44 12.43
N GLY A 92 -1.06 -22.18 11.17
CA GLY A 92 -2.43 -21.91 10.73
C GLY A 92 -2.57 -20.56 10.01
N PRO A 93 -3.82 -20.17 9.72
CA PRO A 93 -4.11 -18.90 9.06
C PRO A 93 -3.76 -17.70 9.94
N CYS A 94 -3.14 -16.70 9.33
CA CYS A 94 -2.72 -15.46 9.96
C CYS A 94 -3.40 -14.29 9.25
N LEU A 95 -4.13 -13.46 10.01
CA LEU A 95 -4.75 -12.25 9.47
C LEU A 95 -3.67 -11.24 9.08
N ILE A 96 -3.92 -10.50 7.99
CA ILE A 96 -2.97 -9.49 7.50
C ILE A 96 -2.77 -8.35 8.51
N SER A 97 -3.82 -7.93 9.23
CA SER A 97 -3.69 -6.94 10.31
C SER A 97 -2.81 -7.44 11.46
N THR A 98 -2.92 -8.72 11.83
CA THR A 98 -2.05 -9.35 12.83
C THR A 98 -0.60 -9.43 12.34
N LEU A 99 -0.39 -9.79 11.07
CA LEU A 99 0.94 -9.75 10.45
C LEU A 99 1.57 -8.36 10.53
N ILE A 100 0.85 -7.32 10.10
CA ILE A 100 1.31 -5.92 10.12
C ILE A 100 1.65 -5.51 11.56
N SER A 101 0.75 -5.78 12.50
CA SER A 101 0.94 -5.39 13.91
C SER A 101 2.17 -6.05 14.53
N ASN A 102 2.39 -7.33 14.24
CA ASN A 102 3.52 -8.09 14.78
C ASN A 102 4.86 -7.65 14.19
N GLU A 103 4.92 -7.44 12.87
CA GLU A 103 6.16 -7.07 12.17
C GLU A 103 6.54 -5.60 12.43
N LEU A 104 5.57 -4.69 12.36
CA LEU A 104 5.81 -3.25 12.41
C LEU A 104 5.63 -2.63 13.79
N ARG A 105 5.10 -3.38 14.76
CA ARG A 105 4.90 -2.93 16.15
C ARG A 105 4.00 -1.70 16.27
N ILE A 106 2.99 -1.61 15.41
CA ILE A 106 1.94 -0.57 15.45
C ILE A 106 0.56 -1.22 15.57
N ASN A 107 -0.41 -0.44 16.03
CA ASN A 107 -1.82 -0.85 15.95
C ASN A 107 -2.25 -0.93 14.48
N CYS A 108 -3.08 -1.92 14.14
CA CYS A 108 -3.61 -2.07 12.80
C CYS A 108 -5.11 -2.37 12.83
N SER A 109 -5.92 -1.38 12.43
CA SER A 109 -7.35 -1.54 12.20
C SER A 109 -7.62 -2.19 10.83
N VAL A 110 -8.88 -2.54 10.56
CA VAL A 110 -9.31 -3.08 9.26
C VAL A 110 -10.51 -2.32 8.71
N LEU A 111 -10.59 -2.20 7.38
CA LEU A 111 -11.77 -1.72 6.68
C LEU A 111 -12.21 -2.79 5.67
N MET A 112 -13.37 -3.40 5.94
CA MET A 112 -13.93 -4.50 5.15
C MET A 112 -15.37 -4.16 4.74
N GLY A 113 -15.76 -4.53 3.53
CA GLY A 113 -17.09 -4.27 2.99
C GLY A 113 -17.27 -4.80 1.57
N ALA A 114 -18.49 -4.68 1.05
CA ALA A 114 -18.84 -4.94 -0.34
C ALA A 114 -18.37 -3.77 -1.24
N ASN A 115 -17.05 -3.68 -1.40
CA ASN A 115 -16.39 -2.54 -2.04
C ASN A 115 -15.79 -3.00 -3.38
N ILE A 116 -16.37 -2.57 -4.49
CA ILE A 116 -15.86 -2.76 -5.85
C ILE A 116 -15.21 -1.45 -6.27
N ALA A 117 -13.94 -1.49 -6.71
CA ALA A 117 -13.15 -0.27 -6.91
C ALA A 117 -13.62 0.61 -8.09
N ASN A 118 -14.29 0.01 -9.08
CA ASN A 118 -14.72 0.68 -10.31
C ASN A 118 -16.21 1.09 -10.27
N GLU A 119 -16.90 0.87 -9.15
CA GLU A 119 -18.32 1.21 -8.96
C GLU A 119 -18.50 2.43 -8.07
#